data_AF-A0A9E3RIK8-F1
#
_entry.id   AF-A0A9E3RIK8-F1
#
_cell.length_a   1.000
_cell.length_b   1.000
_cell.length_c   1.000
_cell.angle_alpha   90.00
_cell.angle_beta   90.00
_cell.angle_gamma   90.00
#
_symmetry.space_group_name_H-M   'P 1'
#
loop_
_entity.id
_entity.type
_entity.pdbx_description
1 polymer ?
#
loop_
_entity_poly.entity_id
_entity_poly.type
_entity_poly.pdbx_seq_one_letter_code
_entity_poly.pdbx_strand_id
1 'polypeptide(L)'
;MSDAESPSSNHQSKRQTITAEILRDFKSYMNEKYIGCMGHINESRKDWLQMHFGEAAKDIKRVAHYKIWQDGNHPIELSTNEMIEQRIHYTHFNPVEAGMVSEPEYYNWSSAIDYAGGKGLLTGENLD
;
A
#
# COMPACT_ATOMS: atom_id res chain seq x y z
N MET A 1 5.79 -39.49 -28.18
CA MET A 1 5.68 -38.02 -28.09
C MET A 1 4.92 -37.76 -26.80
N SER A 2 5.63 -37.47 -25.71
CA SER A 2 5.03 -37.22 -24.40
C SER A 2 4.81 -35.73 -24.25
N ASP A 3 3.55 -35.33 -24.09
CA ASP A 3 3.17 -33.97 -23.77
C ASP A 3 3.70 -33.63 -22.37
N ALA A 4 4.72 -32.76 -22.33
CA ALA A 4 5.17 -32.16 -21.09
C ALA A 4 4.17 -31.07 -20.69
N GLU A 5 3.36 -31.33 -19.67
CA GLU A 5 2.60 -30.29 -18.96
C GLU A 5 3.56 -29.19 -18.51
N SER A 6 3.32 -27.96 -18.97
CA SER A 6 4.13 -26.80 -18.62
C SER A 6 3.95 -26.43 -17.13
N PRO A 7 5.01 -26.37 -16.30
CA PRO A 7 4.90 -26.19 -14.84
C PRO A 7 4.44 -24.80 -14.34
N SER A 8 4.02 -23.91 -15.24
CA SER A 8 3.89 -22.47 -14.99
C SER A 8 2.61 -22.06 -14.22
N SER A 9 1.49 -22.74 -14.45
CA SER A 9 0.17 -22.30 -13.99
C SER A 9 -0.03 -22.33 -12.46
N ASN A 10 0.51 -23.35 -11.78
CA ASN A 10 0.24 -23.58 -10.35
C ASN A 10 1.03 -22.63 -9.43
N HIS A 11 2.22 -22.20 -9.84
CA HIS A 11 3.08 -21.30 -9.06
C HIS A 11 2.54 -19.86 -9.06
N GLN A 12 2.04 -19.38 -10.22
CA GLN A 12 1.53 -18.02 -10.36
C GLN A 12 0.19 -17.85 -9.63
N SER A 13 -0.68 -18.86 -9.67
CA SER A 13 -1.92 -18.91 -8.89
C SER A 13 -1.65 -18.82 -7.38
N LYS A 14 -0.70 -19.61 -6.86
CA LYS A 14 -0.32 -19.58 -5.43
C LYS A 14 0.26 -18.23 -5.00
N ARG A 15 1.09 -17.59 -5.82
CA ARG A 15 1.65 -16.26 -5.54
C ARG A 15 0.59 -15.16 -5.50
N GLN A 16 -0.41 -15.22 -6.40
CA GLN A 16 -1.54 -14.30 -6.38
C GLN A 16 -2.37 -14.45 -5.10
N THR A 17 -2.61 -15.69 -4.66
CA THR A 17 -3.31 -15.97 -3.39
C THR A 17 -2.57 -15.39 -2.20
N ILE A 18 -1.26 -15.62 -2.08
CA ILE A 18 -0.45 -15.08 -0.97
C ILE A 18 -0.48 -13.55 -0.96
N THR A 19 -0.37 -12.93 -2.14
CA THR A 19 -0.44 -11.46 -2.27
C THR A 19 -1.79 -10.92 -1.81
N ALA A 20 -2.88 -11.60 -2.17
CA ALA A 20 -4.22 -11.22 -1.75
C ALA A 20 -4.43 -11.40 -0.23
N GLU A 21 -3.90 -12.46 0.37
CA GLU A 21 -3.94 -12.70 1.81
C GLU A 21 -3.17 -11.64 2.59
N ILE A 22 -1.92 -11.37 2.21
CA ILE A 22 -1.10 -10.32 2.83
C ILE A 22 -1.80 -8.96 2.75
N LEU A 23 -2.32 -8.60 1.57
CA LEU A 23 -3.00 -7.32 1.41
C LEU A 23 -4.30 -7.24 2.21
N ARG A 24 -5.05 -8.35 2.30
CA ARG A 24 -6.26 -8.44 3.13
C ARG A 24 -5.94 -8.21 4.60
N ASP A 25 -4.92 -8.90 5.12
CA ASP A 25 -4.52 -8.79 6.51
C ASP A 25 -3.93 -7.40 6.82
N PHE A 26 -3.12 -6.85 5.92
CA PHE A 26 -2.61 -5.47 6.02
C PHE A 26 -3.75 -4.45 6.08
N LYS A 27 -4.70 -4.50 5.14
CA LYS A 27 -5.86 -3.59 5.12
C LYS A 27 -6.68 -3.71 6.40
N SER A 28 -6.88 -4.93 6.91
CA SER A 28 -7.60 -5.17 8.16
C SER A 28 -6.88 -4.57 9.37
N TYR A 29 -5.58 -4.86 9.51
CA TYR A 29 -4.76 -4.35 10.60
C TYR A 29 -4.73 -2.82 10.63
N MET A 30 -4.45 -2.21 9.48
CA MET A 30 -4.40 -0.75 9.38
C MET A 30 -5.76 -0.11 9.64
N ASN A 31 -6.86 -0.77 9.26
CA ASN A 31 -8.20 -0.27 9.55
C ASN A 31 -8.45 -0.19 11.06
N GLU A 32 -8.07 -1.24 11.80
CA GLU A 32 -8.16 -1.25 13.26
C GLU A 32 -7.30 -0.14 13.89
N LYS A 33 -6.04 0.00 13.46
CA LYS A 33 -5.14 1.04 13.99
C LYS A 33 -5.63 2.45 13.72
N TYR A 34 -6.13 2.70 12.51
CA TYR A 34 -6.60 4.01 12.13
C TYR A 34 -7.88 4.42 12.87
N ILE A 35 -8.85 3.51 13.00
CA ILE A 35 -10.05 3.75 13.80
C ILE A 35 -9.67 3.99 15.27
N GLY A 36 -8.73 3.20 15.80
CA GLY A 36 -8.24 3.34 17.17
C GLY A 36 -7.56 4.68 17.44
N CYS A 37 -6.73 5.19 16.52
CA CYS A 37 -6.00 6.45 16.73
C CYS A 37 -6.85 7.70 16.46
N MET A 38 -7.91 7.59 15.66
CA MET A 38 -8.76 8.71 15.26
C MET A 38 -9.38 9.46 16.45
N GLY A 39 -9.65 8.77 17.56
CA GLY A 39 -10.10 9.38 18.81
C GLY A 39 -9.08 10.34 19.44
N HIS A 40 -7.79 10.13 19.18
CA HIS A 40 -6.68 10.68 19.96
C HIS A 40 -5.75 11.61 19.19
N ILE A 41 -5.78 11.57 17.85
CA ILE A 41 -4.96 12.47 17.02
C ILE A 41 -5.61 13.84 16.85
N ASN A 42 -4.78 14.89 16.86
CA ASN A 42 -5.19 16.26 16.55
C ASN A 42 -5.19 16.48 15.03
N GLU A 43 -6.17 15.90 14.33
CA GLU A 43 -6.40 16.08 12.89
C GLU A 43 -7.62 16.97 12.67
N SER A 44 -7.43 18.12 12.02
CA SER A 44 -8.47 19.13 11.83
C SER A 44 -9.64 18.63 10.97
N ARG A 45 -9.42 17.65 10.10
CA ARG A 45 -10.44 17.06 9.21
C ARG A 45 -11.10 15.81 9.79
N LYS A 46 -10.87 15.48 11.05
CA LYS A 46 -11.35 14.24 11.68
C LYS A 46 -12.84 14.00 11.45
N ASP A 47 -13.70 14.96 11.76
CA ASP A 47 -15.15 14.80 11.65
C ASP A 47 -15.59 14.59 10.19
N TRP A 48 -14.96 15.32 9.27
CA TRP A 48 -15.19 15.16 7.83
C TRP A 48 -14.79 13.76 7.34
N LEU A 49 -13.63 13.26 7.77
CA LEU A 49 -13.15 11.92 7.45
C LEU A 49 -14.07 10.84 8.03
N GLN A 50 -14.48 10.96 9.30
CA GLN A 50 -15.40 10.03 9.96
C GLN A 50 -16.73 9.94 9.24
N MET A 51 -17.29 11.09 8.85
CA MET A 51 -18.53 11.14 8.08
C MET A 51 -18.37 10.37 6.76
N HIS A 52 -17.33 10.65 5.98
CA HIS A 52 -17.11 9.99 4.69
C HIS A 52 -16.85 8.49 4.83
N PHE A 53 -16.03 8.07 5.79
CA PHE A 53 -15.78 6.65 6.03
C PHE A 53 -17.01 5.92 6.55
N GLY A 54 -17.84 6.59 7.34
CA GLY A 54 -19.12 6.05 7.81
C GLY A 54 -20.11 5.89 6.67
N GLU A 55 -20.21 6.89 5.80
CA GLU A 55 -21.04 6.83 4.59
C GLU A 55 -20.64 5.69 3.67
N ALA A 56 -19.33 5.53 3.42
CA ALA A 56 -18.81 4.44 2.60
C ALA A 56 -19.07 3.04 3.19
N ALA A 57 -19.34 2.93 4.49
CA ALA A 57 -19.64 1.67 5.16
C ALA A 57 -21.13 1.28 5.16
N LYS A 58 -22.06 2.25 4.99
CA LYS A 58 -23.51 2.07 5.22
C LYS A 58 -24.11 0.85 4.51
N ASP A 59 -23.71 0.60 3.27
CA ASP A 59 -24.29 -0.46 2.44
C ASP A 59 -23.48 -1.78 2.48
N ILE A 60 -22.41 -1.85 3.29
CA ILE A 60 -21.48 -2.97 3.31
C ILE A 60 -21.65 -3.77 4.60
N LYS A 61 -22.44 -4.85 4.53
CA LYS A 61 -22.77 -5.71 5.69
C LYS A 61 -21.56 -6.26 6.46
N ARG A 62 -20.42 -6.42 5.80
CA ARG A 62 -19.17 -6.93 6.41
C ARG A 62 -18.32 -5.88 7.11
N VAL A 63 -18.69 -4.60 7.01
CA VAL A 63 -17.97 -3.48 7.62
C VAL A 63 -18.84 -2.91 8.73
N ALA A 64 -18.30 -2.81 9.95
CA ALA A 64 -19.09 -2.41 11.11
C ALA A 64 -19.43 -0.91 11.12
N HIS A 65 -18.41 -0.05 11.02
CA HIS A 65 -18.58 1.39 11.28
C HIS A 65 -17.93 2.30 10.25
N TYR A 66 -16.73 1.94 9.76
CA TYR A 66 -15.95 2.79 8.86
C TYR A 66 -15.31 1.95 7.76
N LYS A 67 -15.42 2.41 6.51
CA LYS A 67 -14.74 1.83 5.35
C LYS A 67 -13.63 2.79 4.90
N ILE A 68 -12.39 2.43 5.21
CA ILE A 68 -11.22 3.24 4.85
C ILE A 68 -10.69 2.88 3.45
N TRP A 69 -10.68 1.59 3.14
CA TRP A 69 -10.09 1.07 1.90
C TRP A 69 -11.13 0.94 0.78
N GLN A 70 -10.72 1.25 -0.44
CA GLN A 70 -11.48 0.87 -1.64
C GLN A 70 -11.48 -0.66 -1.80
N ASP A 71 -12.55 -1.16 -2.42
CA ASP A 71 -12.68 -2.58 -2.74
C ASP A 71 -11.75 -2.98 -3.87
N GLY A 72 -11.32 -4.24 -3.84
CA GLY A 72 -10.43 -4.79 -4.85
C GLY A 72 -8.95 -4.46 -4.66
N ASN A 73 -8.16 -5.04 -5.55
CA ASN A 73 -6.76 -4.76 -5.77
C ASN A 73 -6.44 -5.08 -7.24
N HIS A 74 -5.36 -4.52 -7.77
CA HIS A 74 -4.87 -4.83 -9.11
C HIS A 74 -3.36 -5.06 -9.05
N PRO A 75 -2.92 -6.24 -8.56
CA PRO A 75 -1.50 -6.55 -8.46
C PRO A 75 -0.93 -6.70 -9.87
N ILE A 76 0.15 -5.96 -10.13
CA ILE A 76 0.93 -6.07 -11.36
C ILE A 76 2.27 -6.69 -10.97
N GLU A 77 2.55 -7.87 -11.53
CA GLU A 77 3.86 -8.52 -11.34
C GLU A 77 4.93 -7.72 -12.07
N LEU A 78 5.98 -7.32 -11.34
CA LEU A 78 7.13 -6.62 -11.91
C LEU A 78 8.19 -7.66 -12.27
N SER A 79 8.12 -8.17 -13.49
CA SER A 79 8.94 -9.31 -13.95
C SER A 79 10.25 -8.90 -14.64
N THR A 80 10.45 -7.61 -14.91
CA THR A 80 11.67 -7.09 -15.55
C THR A 80 12.25 -5.93 -14.75
N ASN A 81 13.57 -5.73 -14.86
CA ASN A 81 14.25 -4.61 -14.22
C ASN A 81 13.72 -3.26 -14.71
N GLU A 82 13.43 -3.14 -16.02
CA GLU A 82 12.81 -1.94 -16.59
C GLU A 82 11.47 -1.64 -15.92
N MET A 83 10.64 -2.67 -15.69
CA MET A 83 9.38 -2.48 -14.98
C MET A 83 9.61 -1.99 -13.55
N ILE A 84 10.54 -2.61 -12.83
CA ILE A 84 10.88 -2.25 -11.45
C ILE A 84 11.37 -0.80 -11.37
N GLU A 85 12.37 -0.44 -12.19
CA GLU A 85 12.94 0.90 -12.25
C GLU A 85 11.89 1.96 -12.55
N GLN A 86 11.00 1.70 -13.51
CA GLN A 86 9.91 2.61 -13.83
C GLN A 86 8.99 2.87 -12.63
N ARG A 87 8.64 1.84 -11.84
CA ARG A 87 7.73 1.99 -10.69
C ARG A 87 8.42 2.62 -9.50
N ILE A 88 9.71 2.34 -9.28
CA ILE A 88 10.53 3.02 -8.28
C ILE A 88 10.57 4.51 -8.61
N HIS A 89 10.95 4.87 -9.84
CA HIS A 89 11.00 6.26 -10.29
C HIS A 89 9.64 6.96 -10.13
N TYR A 90 8.56 6.35 -10.61
CA TYR A 90 7.21 6.91 -10.43
C TYR A 90 6.87 7.14 -8.96
N THR A 91 7.14 6.16 -8.09
CA THR A 91 6.84 6.25 -6.66
C THR A 91 7.62 7.37 -5.98
N HIS A 92 8.91 7.52 -6.32
CA HIS A 92 9.78 8.56 -5.77
C HIS A 92 9.43 9.96 -6.28
N PHE A 93 9.01 10.10 -7.53
CA PHE A 93 8.65 11.40 -8.13
C PHE A 93 7.22 11.85 -7.85
N ASN A 94 6.30 10.97 -7.42
CA ASN A 94 4.92 11.36 -7.10
C ASN A 94 4.81 12.58 -6.16
N PRO A 95 5.60 12.72 -5.08
CA PRO A 95 5.59 13.91 -4.23
C PRO A 95 6.04 15.20 -4.94
N VAL A 96 6.94 15.09 -5.92
CA VAL A 96 7.42 16.21 -6.74
C VAL A 96 6.34 16.66 -7.71
N GLU A 97 5.75 15.73 -8.45
CA GLU A 97 4.65 16.01 -9.38
C GLU A 97 3.41 16.55 -8.67
N ALA A 98 3.18 16.13 -7.42
CA ALA A 98 2.12 16.67 -6.56
C ALA A 98 2.45 18.06 -5.97
N GLY A 99 3.66 18.60 -6.20
CA GLY A 99 4.11 19.89 -5.70
C GLY A 99 4.37 19.93 -4.19
N MET A 100 4.54 18.78 -3.54
CA MET A 100 4.77 18.70 -2.10
C MET A 100 6.22 19.01 -1.72
N VAL A 101 7.16 18.63 -2.57
CA VAL A 101 8.61 18.82 -2.40
C VAL A 101 9.25 19.15 -3.74
N SER A 102 10.41 19.79 -3.72
CA SER A 102 11.17 20.09 -4.94
C SER A 102 11.95 18.90 -5.47
N GLU A 103 12.35 17.98 -4.59
CA GLU A 103 13.16 16.79 -4.92
C GLU A 103 12.60 15.54 -4.23
N PRO A 104 12.70 14.35 -4.85
CA PRO A 104 12.14 13.10 -4.31
C PRO A 104 12.59 12.77 -2.89
N GLU A 105 13.88 12.94 -2.60
CA GLU A 105 14.51 12.60 -1.32
C GLU A 105 14.09 13.52 -0.16
N TYR A 106 13.46 14.67 -0.46
CA TYR A 106 12.94 15.57 0.56
C TYR A 106 11.57 15.13 1.10
N TYR A 107 10.93 14.12 0.48
CA TYR A 107 9.71 13.55 1.00
C TYR A 107 10.01 12.50 2.08
N ASN A 108 9.96 12.93 3.35
CA ASN A 108 10.32 12.12 4.52
C ASN A 108 9.58 10.76 4.62
N TRP A 109 8.38 10.64 4.04
CA TRP A 109 7.57 9.42 4.08
C TRP A 109 7.76 8.52 2.85
N SER A 110 8.91 8.64 2.18
CA SER A 110 9.33 7.81 1.05
C SER A 110 10.74 7.26 1.31
N SER A 111 11.05 6.14 0.66
CA SER A 111 12.40 5.54 0.65
C SER A 111 13.38 6.24 -0.31
N ALA A 112 12.96 7.30 -1.01
CA ALA A 112 13.79 8.01 -1.98
C ALA A 112 15.16 8.43 -1.40
N ILE A 113 15.18 8.90 -0.15
CA ILE A 113 16.42 9.30 0.53
C ILE A 113 17.39 8.13 0.74
N ASP A 114 16.90 6.92 1.00
CA ASP A 114 17.75 5.73 1.16
C ASP A 114 18.41 5.35 -0.18
N TYR A 115 17.69 5.51 -1.30
CA TYR A 115 18.23 5.30 -2.65
C TYR A 115 19.25 6.36 -3.05
N ALA A 116 19.13 7.58 -2.51
CA ALA A 116 20.09 8.65 -2.69
C ALA A 116 21.34 8.54 -1.78
N GLY A 117 21.45 7.47 -0.98
CA GLY A 117 22.56 7.26 -0.05
C GLY A 117 22.45 8.04 1.26
N GLY A 118 21.30 8.67 1.51
CA GLY A 118 20.95 9.25 2.80
C GLY A 118 20.38 8.22 3.78
N LYS A 119 19.78 8.71 4.87
CA LYS A 119 19.14 7.87 5.89
C LYS A 119 17.68 8.28 6.06
N GLY A 120 16.77 7.38 5.69
CA GLY A 120 15.34 7.54 5.86
C GLY A 120 14.86 7.34 7.31
N LEU A 121 13.55 7.46 7.49
CA LEU A 121 12.90 7.33 8.79
C LEU A 121 12.87 5.89 9.33
N LEU A 122 12.99 4.90 8.44
CA LEU A 122 12.98 3.49 8.82
C LEU A 122 14.41 3.03 9.14
N THR A 123 14.64 2.62 10.38
CA THR A 123 15.86 1.87 10.72
C THR A 123 15.62 0.39 10.43
N GLY A 124 16.59 -0.29 9.81
CA GLY A 124 16.51 -1.71 9.47
C GLY A 124 16.43 -2.69 10.67
N GLU A 125 16.16 -2.19 11.87
CA GLU A 125 16.17 -2.95 13.13
C GLU A 125 14.80 -3.51 13.56
N ASN A 126 13.72 -3.26 12.78
CA ASN A 126 12.36 -3.70 13.14
C ASN A 126 11.73 -4.65 12.11
N LEU A 127 12.52 -5.52 11.47
CA LEU A 127 12.05 -6.52 10.51
C LEU A 127 12.14 -7.97 11.04
N ASP A 128 12.22 -8.14 12.36
CA ASP A 128 12.23 -9.44 13.05
C ASP A 128 10.81 -9.96 13.34
#